data_AF-A0A6A5VQ22-F1
#
_entry.id   AF-A0A6A5VQ22-F1
#
_cell.length_a   1.000
_cell.length_b   1.000
_cell.length_c   1.000
_cell.angle_alpha   90.00
_cell.angle_beta   90.00
_cell.angle_gamma   90.00
#
_symmetry.space_group_name_H-M   'P 1'
#
loop_
_entity.id
_entity.type
_entity.pdbx_description
1 polymer ?
#
loop_
_entity_poly.entity_id
_entity_poly.type
_entity_poly.pdbx_seq_one_letter_code
_entity_poly.pdbx_strand_id
1 'polypeptide(L)'
;MDWKLREYAKEAQDTATGLSTFLGEIPQYSKEIKGDIAELFAISSALDVLHEDLELSRHGRRAGRILRDLEICLPSLGYTLDDLRNIFNKSKRKARQHPGAFPGTPPYAQIWEDACDEMRAQGIPLSSRLEMYRTYLQGLHDILRSNEENGEVDHIRARLSKILKKQEPPIEDYFSRLSPYHHHNPPLPPRPTVDRGSTYPVYHQHYPQPPPPPPPPLPPRSPVYGGIGDIPFIPPIVPEVPQSPTYSNASSHTYSTHSNDSGGPVAHWAMKILDGRHSSTPFQTLGQTTRCLGRDEPQAIELLQNDGFEKVLELPFEATNVWVRLYWRSGDNRARILFLTHEHGRKMRYCFPLTGLKVLRAESSLQLCRVNREDGGLDLWANLRFTLYERTTMVAMKRQDDTPTPPGLEDFFQPGEREEFGGEVQDNAYRHAFRIFRDTDSGCVRFEATPRRGPLTTVPIWTAFVTQYIGHRGWMKRIDAQTIQFRELHPYMFTDGYKLPKSSSGKYQLTFTTARDARSFIEIFHQIRVR
;
A
#
# COMPACT_ATOMS: atom_id res chain seq x y z
N MET A 1 -19.07 -15.43 43.42
CA MET A 1 -18.21 -14.91 42.35
C MET A 1 -19.15 -14.15 41.44
N ASP A 2 -19.21 -12.83 41.57
CA ASP A 2 -19.96 -11.99 40.65
C ASP A 2 -19.29 -12.11 39.28
N TRP A 3 -19.95 -12.76 38.33
CA TRP A 3 -19.36 -13.01 37.04
C TRP A 3 -19.23 -11.70 36.30
N LYS A 4 -17.98 -11.31 36.05
CA LYS A 4 -17.56 -10.09 35.34
C LYS A 4 -17.99 -10.05 33.86
N LEU A 5 -19.02 -10.80 33.45
CA LEU A 5 -19.51 -10.87 32.08
C LEU A 5 -19.87 -9.48 31.54
N ARG A 6 -20.56 -8.66 32.33
CA ARG A 6 -20.86 -7.27 31.99
C ARG A 6 -19.61 -6.38 31.92
N GLU A 7 -18.60 -6.65 32.76
CA GLU A 7 -17.32 -5.94 32.68
C GLU A 7 -16.63 -6.30 31.35
N TYR A 8 -16.50 -7.59 31.02
CA TYR A 8 -15.94 -8.07 29.76
C TYR A 8 -16.73 -7.61 28.53
N ALA A 9 -18.06 -7.49 28.63
CA ALA A 9 -18.92 -6.99 27.56
C ALA A 9 -18.64 -5.52 27.27
N LYS A 10 -18.57 -4.69 28.32
CA LYS A 10 -18.18 -3.28 28.22
C LYS A 10 -16.76 -3.14 27.68
N GLU A 11 -15.87 -3.96 28.18
CA GLU A 11 -14.48 -4.06 27.78
C GLU A 11 -14.30 -4.39 26.29
N ALA A 12 -15.11 -5.29 25.74
CA ALA A 12 -15.12 -5.59 24.30
C ALA A 12 -15.62 -4.38 23.48
N GLN A 13 -16.65 -3.69 23.95
CA GLN A 13 -17.18 -2.47 23.32
C GLN A 13 -16.17 -1.30 23.34
N ASP A 14 -15.50 -1.08 24.46
CA ASP A 14 -14.45 -0.06 24.60
C ASP A 14 -13.28 -0.36 23.64
N THR A 15 -12.93 -1.65 23.51
CA THR A 15 -11.89 -2.10 22.55
C THR A 15 -12.32 -1.87 21.10
N ALA A 16 -13.57 -2.17 20.75
CA ALA A 16 -14.12 -1.91 19.42
C ALA A 16 -14.10 -0.42 19.07
N THR A 17 -14.44 0.43 20.05
CA THR A 17 -14.36 1.89 19.93
C THR A 17 -12.91 2.34 19.72
N GLY A 18 -11.95 1.75 20.46
CA GLY A 18 -10.53 1.99 20.26
C GLY A 18 -10.05 1.64 18.84
N LEU A 19 -10.47 0.49 18.31
CA LEU A 19 -10.12 0.05 16.96
C LEU A 19 -10.69 0.96 15.86
N SER A 20 -11.80 1.66 16.12
CA SER A 20 -12.39 2.60 15.15
C SER A 20 -11.43 3.74 14.76
N THR A 21 -10.49 4.09 15.65
CA THR A 21 -9.44 5.10 15.37
C THR A 21 -8.53 4.69 14.21
N PHE A 22 -8.32 3.39 14.00
CA PHE A 22 -7.51 2.87 12.90
C PHE A 22 -8.22 2.94 11.55
N LEU A 23 -9.56 3.05 11.48
CA LEU A 23 -10.30 3.04 10.22
C LEU A 23 -9.96 4.24 9.30
N GLY A 24 -9.67 5.40 9.90
CA GLY A 24 -9.24 6.60 9.17
C GLY A 24 -7.75 6.62 8.86
N GLU A 25 -6.93 6.04 9.74
CA GLU A 25 -5.46 6.08 9.67
C GLU A 25 -4.88 4.97 8.79
N ILE A 26 -5.50 3.78 8.79
CA ILE A 26 -5.10 2.62 7.99
C ILE A 26 -6.27 2.04 7.18
N PRO A 27 -6.79 2.80 6.20
CA PRO A 27 -7.94 2.37 5.39
C PRO A 27 -7.68 1.06 4.62
N GLN A 28 -6.42 0.69 4.37
CA GLN A 28 -6.06 -0.59 3.75
C GLN A 28 -6.52 -1.81 4.56
N TYR A 29 -6.54 -1.70 5.89
CA TYR A 29 -7.05 -2.75 6.80
C TYR A 29 -8.52 -2.53 7.18
N SER A 30 -9.20 -1.53 6.60
CA SER A 30 -10.55 -1.13 7.04
C SER A 30 -11.59 -2.24 6.97
N LYS A 31 -11.49 -3.16 6.00
CA LYS A 31 -12.41 -4.29 5.89
C LYS A 31 -12.20 -5.28 7.05
N GLU A 32 -10.95 -5.60 7.35
CA GLU A 32 -10.57 -6.50 8.45
C GLU A 32 -10.91 -5.89 9.80
N ILE A 33 -10.50 -4.64 10.04
CA ILE A 33 -10.81 -3.91 11.27
C ILE A 33 -12.32 -3.77 11.47
N LYS A 34 -13.11 -3.50 10.42
CA LYS A 34 -14.58 -3.49 10.53
C LYS A 34 -15.14 -4.86 10.88
N GLY A 35 -14.55 -5.93 10.34
CA GLY A 35 -14.88 -7.30 10.72
C GLY A 35 -14.60 -7.57 12.20
N ASP A 36 -13.40 -7.23 12.67
CA ASP A 36 -13.00 -7.40 14.07
C ASP A 36 -13.85 -6.54 15.02
N ILE A 37 -14.20 -5.30 14.63
CA ILE A 37 -15.13 -4.43 15.36
C ILE A 37 -16.51 -5.09 15.46
N ALA A 38 -17.03 -5.64 14.35
CA ALA A 38 -18.33 -6.31 14.33
C ALA A 38 -18.32 -7.55 15.24
N GLU A 39 -17.24 -8.35 15.21
CA GLU A 39 -17.07 -9.50 16.10
C GLU A 39 -16.98 -9.07 17.58
N LEU A 40 -16.28 -7.98 17.91
CA LEU A 40 -16.21 -7.45 19.28
C LEU A 40 -17.59 -7.00 19.80
N PHE A 41 -18.41 -6.34 18.97
CA PHE A 41 -19.79 -6.03 19.34
C PHE A 41 -20.66 -7.28 19.48
N ALA A 42 -20.46 -8.29 18.64
CA ALA A 42 -21.17 -9.56 18.74
C ALA A 42 -20.77 -10.34 20.02
N ILE A 43 -19.49 -10.33 20.39
CA ILE A 43 -18.98 -10.88 21.66
C ILE A 43 -19.61 -10.15 22.85
N SER A 44 -19.62 -8.81 22.82
CA SER A 44 -20.24 -7.97 23.85
C SER A 44 -21.72 -8.36 24.04
N SER A 45 -22.49 -8.44 22.95
CA SER A 45 -23.89 -8.85 22.99
C SER A 45 -24.06 -10.30 23.49
N ALA A 46 -23.18 -11.22 23.12
CA ALA A 46 -23.25 -12.62 23.56
C ALA A 46 -22.98 -12.74 25.07
N LEU A 47 -22.04 -11.95 25.61
CA LEU A 47 -21.75 -11.89 27.04
C LEU A 47 -22.92 -11.32 27.85
N ASP A 48 -23.57 -10.28 27.36
CA ASP A 48 -24.75 -9.69 28.01
C ASP A 48 -25.93 -10.66 28.02
N VAL A 49 -26.23 -11.29 26.87
CA VAL A 49 -27.31 -12.30 26.78
C VAL A 49 -27.04 -13.50 27.69
N LEU A 50 -25.79 -14.00 27.72
CA LEU A 50 -25.42 -15.10 28.60
C LEU A 50 -25.50 -14.72 30.08
N HIS A 51 -25.17 -13.47 30.44
CA HIS A 51 -25.30 -12.97 31.80
C HIS A 51 -26.77 -12.94 32.25
N GLU A 52 -27.67 -12.37 31.45
CA GLU A 52 -29.11 -12.34 31.76
C GLU A 52 -29.67 -13.76 31.92
N ASP A 53 -29.30 -14.69 31.03
CA ASP A 53 -29.78 -16.07 31.11
C ASP A 53 -29.22 -16.83 32.31
N LEU A 54 -27.99 -16.53 32.76
CA LEU A 54 -27.40 -17.12 33.96
C LEU A 54 -28.07 -16.58 35.23
N GLU A 55 -28.44 -15.30 35.28
CA GLU A 55 -29.22 -14.68 36.37
C GLU A 55 -30.64 -15.27 36.46
N LEU A 56 -31.26 -15.55 35.31
CA LEU A 56 -32.59 -16.18 35.23
C LEU A 56 -32.58 -17.70 35.42
N SER A 57 -31.40 -18.33 35.52
CA SER A 57 -31.24 -19.77 35.39
C SER A 57 -31.68 -20.56 36.63
N ARG A 58 -32.79 -21.28 36.47
CA ARG A 58 -33.25 -22.43 37.27
C ARG A 58 -32.49 -23.74 36.97
N HIS A 59 -31.34 -23.70 36.27
CA HIS A 59 -30.67 -24.86 35.66
C HIS A 59 -29.32 -25.22 36.31
N GLY A 60 -29.33 -25.47 37.63
CA GLY A 60 -28.13 -25.56 38.48
C GLY A 60 -26.99 -26.48 38.00
N ARG A 61 -27.26 -27.63 37.35
CA ARG A 61 -26.19 -28.51 36.83
C ARG A 61 -25.53 -27.97 35.55
N ARG A 62 -26.29 -27.28 34.68
CA ARG A 62 -25.77 -26.71 33.42
C ARG A 62 -24.99 -25.43 33.69
N ALA A 63 -25.49 -24.61 34.61
CA ALA A 63 -24.78 -23.44 35.10
C ALA A 63 -23.37 -23.83 35.57
N GLY A 64 -23.21 -24.89 36.38
CA GLY A 64 -21.88 -25.35 36.82
C GLY A 64 -20.93 -25.86 35.72
N ARG A 65 -21.42 -26.29 34.55
CA ARG A 65 -20.56 -26.58 33.38
C ARG A 65 -20.13 -25.28 32.71
N ILE A 66 -21.10 -24.40 32.43
CA ILE A 66 -20.86 -23.10 31.78
C ILE A 66 -19.88 -22.26 32.59
N LEU A 67 -19.98 -22.25 33.92
CA LEU A 67 -19.03 -21.52 34.77
C LEU A 67 -17.59 -22.02 34.63
N ARG A 68 -17.37 -23.34 34.56
CA ARG A 68 -16.04 -23.94 34.31
C ARG A 68 -15.51 -23.66 32.90
N ASP A 69 -16.41 -23.46 31.95
CA ASP A 69 -16.06 -23.10 30.58
C ASP A 69 -15.73 -21.61 30.46
N LEU A 70 -16.41 -20.76 31.22
CA LEU A 70 -16.12 -19.33 31.36
C LEU A 70 -14.79 -19.07 32.09
N GLU A 71 -14.39 -19.93 33.03
CA GLU A 71 -13.06 -19.88 33.67
C GLU A 71 -11.90 -20.00 32.66
N ILE A 72 -12.13 -20.54 31.47
CA ILE A 72 -11.11 -20.65 30.41
C ILE A 72 -11.30 -19.53 29.38
N CYS A 73 -12.54 -19.28 28.98
CA CYS A 73 -12.85 -18.32 27.93
C CYS A 73 -12.57 -16.88 28.36
N LEU A 74 -13.01 -16.47 29.56
CA LEU A 74 -12.93 -15.07 30.00
C LEU A 74 -11.49 -14.61 30.22
N PRO A 75 -10.59 -15.39 30.87
CA PRO A 75 -9.18 -14.99 30.96
C PRO A 75 -8.51 -14.87 29.59
N SER A 76 -8.76 -15.81 28.67
CA SER A 76 -8.17 -15.76 27.33
C SER A 76 -8.69 -14.58 26.51
N LEU A 77 -9.99 -14.30 26.60
CA LEU A 77 -10.60 -13.10 26.00
C LEU A 77 -9.99 -11.84 26.62
N GLY A 78 -9.84 -11.79 27.94
CA GLY A 78 -9.22 -10.67 28.66
C GLY A 78 -7.82 -10.36 28.17
N TYR A 79 -6.95 -11.36 28.05
CA TYR A 79 -5.62 -11.17 27.48
C TYR A 79 -5.66 -10.63 26.06
N THR A 80 -6.59 -11.11 25.23
CA THR A 80 -6.76 -10.63 23.85
C THR A 80 -7.23 -9.18 23.82
N LEU A 81 -8.20 -8.81 24.66
CA LEU A 81 -8.71 -7.42 24.75
C LEU A 81 -7.64 -6.47 25.30
N ASP A 82 -6.90 -6.89 26.31
CA ASP A 82 -5.77 -6.12 26.86
C ASP A 82 -4.65 -5.95 25.84
N ASP A 83 -4.34 -6.99 25.05
CA ASP A 83 -3.38 -6.90 23.96
C ASP A 83 -3.83 -5.86 22.91
N LEU A 84 -5.13 -5.83 22.56
CA LEU A 84 -5.71 -4.88 21.62
C LEU A 84 -5.78 -3.44 22.16
N ARG A 85 -6.05 -3.24 23.44
CA ARG A 85 -6.03 -1.89 24.04
C ARG A 85 -4.62 -1.36 24.19
N ASN A 86 -3.66 -2.24 24.47
CA ASN A 86 -2.27 -1.86 24.72
C ASN A 86 -1.40 -1.81 23.46
N ILE A 87 -1.95 -1.96 22.26
CA ILE A 87 -1.14 -1.94 21.02
C ILE A 87 -0.29 -0.66 20.92
N PHE A 88 -0.86 0.49 21.29
CA PHE A 88 -0.14 1.77 21.32
C PHE A 88 0.96 1.85 22.40
N ASN A 89 0.76 1.19 23.54
CA ASN A 89 1.72 1.20 24.66
C ASN A 89 2.87 0.19 24.46
N LYS A 90 2.59 -0.96 23.84
CA LYS A 90 3.61 -1.95 23.46
C LYS A 90 4.55 -1.41 22.38
N SER A 91 4.00 -0.68 21.40
CA SER A 91 4.79 -0.01 20.37
C SER A 91 5.80 0.98 20.95
N LYS A 92 5.48 1.70 22.03
CA LYS A 92 6.42 2.62 22.73
C LYS A 92 7.69 1.94 23.27
N ARG A 93 7.63 0.64 23.62
CA ARG A 93 8.82 -0.12 24.06
C ARG A 93 9.78 -0.43 22.91
N LYS A 94 9.26 -0.58 21.68
CA LYS A 94 10.05 -0.68 20.43
C LYS A 94 10.34 0.69 19.78
N ALA A 95 9.61 1.74 20.16
CA ALA A 95 9.69 3.10 19.60
C ALA A 95 11.00 3.86 19.86
N ARG A 96 12.03 3.22 20.43
CA ARG A 96 13.40 3.74 20.31
C ARG A 96 13.94 3.65 18.88
N GLN A 97 13.28 2.95 17.96
CA GLN A 97 13.85 2.72 16.63
C GLN A 97 13.23 3.50 15.47
N HIS A 98 11.92 3.79 15.39
CA HIS A 98 11.41 4.53 14.22
C HIS A 98 10.20 5.42 14.57
N PRO A 99 10.25 6.75 14.32
CA PRO A 99 9.03 7.53 14.28
C PRO A 99 8.20 7.06 13.08
N GLY A 100 6.88 7.11 13.17
CA GLY A 100 6.01 6.99 12.00
C GLY A 100 6.34 8.07 10.95
N ALA A 101 5.51 8.17 9.91
CA ALA A 101 5.72 9.08 8.78
C ALA A 101 6.03 10.56 9.17
N PHE A 102 5.70 10.98 10.40
CA PHE A 102 6.11 12.24 11.02
C PHE A 102 6.59 12.06 12.48
N PRO A 103 7.45 12.96 13.00
CA PRO A 103 7.78 12.98 14.43
C PRO A 103 6.51 13.19 15.28
N GLY A 104 6.17 12.21 16.12
CA GLY A 104 5.02 12.28 17.05
C GLY A 104 3.73 11.59 16.58
N THR A 105 3.63 11.15 15.32
CA THR A 105 2.49 10.32 14.86
C THR A 105 2.77 8.83 15.11
N PRO A 106 1.86 8.09 15.76
CA PRO A 106 2.00 6.64 15.91
C PRO A 106 2.04 5.95 14.53
N PRO A 107 2.94 4.99 14.28
CA PRO A 107 2.94 4.22 13.04
C PRO A 107 1.77 3.22 13.03
N TYR A 108 0.54 3.68 12.83
CA TYR A 108 -0.70 2.89 12.98
C TYR A 108 -0.70 1.56 12.21
N ALA A 109 -0.13 1.52 11.00
CA ALA A 109 -0.01 0.29 10.21
C ALA A 109 0.90 -0.73 10.90
N GLN A 110 2.10 -0.31 11.30
CA GLN A 110 3.06 -1.17 11.99
C GLN A 110 2.55 -1.59 13.38
N ILE A 111 1.86 -0.69 14.09
CA ILE A 111 1.18 -0.97 15.36
C ILE A 111 0.14 -2.08 15.17
N TRP A 112 -0.70 -1.96 14.15
CA TRP A 112 -1.72 -2.96 13.82
C TRP A 112 -1.12 -4.29 13.36
N GLU A 113 -0.12 -4.26 12.50
CA GLU A 113 0.60 -5.43 12.00
C GLU A 113 1.33 -6.18 13.11
N ASP A 114 2.09 -5.48 13.96
CA ASP A 114 2.74 -6.06 15.14
C ASP A 114 1.73 -6.76 16.05
N ALA A 115 0.55 -6.15 16.27
CA ALA A 115 -0.52 -6.78 17.06
C ALA A 115 -1.03 -8.07 16.41
N CYS A 116 -1.26 -8.03 15.09
CA CYS A 116 -1.72 -9.18 14.34
C CYS A 116 -0.67 -10.30 14.34
N ASP A 117 0.61 -9.97 14.22
CA ASP A 117 1.73 -10.90 14.26
C ASP A 117 1.90 -11.56 15.63
N GLU A 118 1.80 -10.78 16.72
CA GLU A 118 1.80 -11.32 18.08
C GLU A 118 0.69 -12.37 18.25
N MET A 119 -0.51 -12.10 17.72
CA MET A 119 -1.62 -13.04 17.79
C MET A 119 -1.43 -14.28 16.90
N ARG A 120 -0.87 -14.11 15.70
CA ARG A 120 -0.48 -15.24 14.83
C ARG A 120 0.59 -16.11 15.50
N ALA A 121 1.56 -15.52 16.18
CA ALA A 121 2.61 -16.24 16.91
C ALA A 121 2.04 -17.06 18.09
N GLN A 122 1.00 -16.57 18.75
CA GLN A 122 0.24 -17.34 19.74
C GLN A 122 -0.53 -18.53 19.10
N GLY A 123 -0.68 -18.54 17.77
CA GLY A 123 -1.12 -19.68 16.97
C GLY A 123 -2.48 -19.51 16.31
N ILE A 124 -3.19 -18.40 16.55
CA ILE A 124 -4.49 -18.10 15.93
C ILE A 124 -4.56 -16.60 15.60
N PRO A 125 -4.82 -16.22 14.33
CA PRO A 125 -5.05 -14.84 13.91
C PRO A 125 -6.19 -14.16 14.67
N LEU A 126 -6.13 -12.82 14.79
CA LEU A 126 -7.12 -12.02 15.53
C LEU A 126 -8.56 -12.32 15.11
N SER A 127 -8.87 -12.23 13.82
CA SER A 127 -10.23 -12.42 13.29
C SER A 127 -10.80 -13.80 13.63
N SER A 128 -10.05 -14.86 13.34
CA SER A 128 -10.44 -16.24 13.71
C SER A 128 -10.54 -16.45 15.22
N ARG A 129 -9.78 -15.69 16.00
CA ARG A 129 -9.82 -15.75 17.47
C ARG A 129 -11.07 -15.09 18.02
N LEU A 130 -11.44 -13.91 17.53
CA LEU A 130 -12.67 -13.20 17.90
C LEU A 130 -13.90 -14.01 17.49
N GLU A 131 -13.93 -14.52 16.27
CA GLU A 131 -15.01 -15.39 15.79
C GLU A 131 -15.16 -16.64 16.66
N MET A 132 -14.04 -17.23 17.10
CA MET A 132 -14.04 -18.37 18.00
C MET A 132 -14.57 -18.02 19.39
N TYR A 133 -14.24 -16.86 19.97
CA TYR A 133 -14.85 -16.41 21.23
C TYR A 133 -16.37 -16.21 21.08
N ARG A 134 -16.81 -15.53 20.01
CA ARG A 134 -18.24 -15.33 19.71
C ARG A 134 -18.96 -16.67 19.60
N THR A 135 -18.45 -17.58 18.77
CA THR A 135 -19.05 -18.89 18.52
C THR A 135 -19.08 -19.74 19.78
N TYR A 136 -18.04 -19.67 20.61
CA TYR A 136 -18.02 -20.37 21.90
C TYR A 136 -19.07 -19.86 22.86
N LEU A 137 -19.17 -18.53 23.04
CA LEU A 137 -20.14 -17.90 23.92
C LEU A 137 -21.58 -18.17 23.47
N GLN A 138 -21.83 -18.14 22.16
CA GLN A 138 -23.12 -18.53 21.59
C GLN A 138 -23.44 -20.00 21.87
N GLY A 139 -22.46 -20.91 21.69
CA GLY A 139 -22.62 -22.32 22.03
C GLY A 139 -22.89 -22.56 23.52
N LEU A 140 -22.28 -21.79 24.42
CA LEU A 140 -22.56 -21.86 25.86
C LEU A 140 -24.00 -21.41 26.18
N HIS A 141 -24.47 -20.34 25.54
CA HIS A 141 -25.86 -19.90 25.64
C HIS A 141 -26.83 -20.97 25.10
N ASP A 142 -26.50 -21.59 23.98
CA ASP A 142 -27.34 -22.63 23.39
C ASP A 142 -27.39 -23.90 24.26
N ILE A 143 -26.29 -24.28 24.91
CA ILE A 143 -26.25 -25.36 25.93
C ILE A 143 -27.06 -25.00 27.18
N LEU A 144 -27.13 -23.71 27.53
CA LEU A 144 -27.93 -23.25 28.66
C LEU A 144 -29.43 -23.43 28.39
N ARG A 145 -29.88 -23.06 27.18
CA ARG A 145 -31.30 -23.06 26.75
C ARG A 145 -31.79 -24.39 26.17
N SER A 146 -30.97 -25.08 25.38
CA SER A 146 -31.32 -26.32 24.68
C SER A 146 -30.71 -27.55 25.35
N ASN A 147 -31.22 -28.75 25.03
CA ASN A 147 -30.75 -30.01 25.62
C ASN A 147 -29.75 -30.73 24.71
N GLU A 148 -29.17 -30.04 23.74
CA GLU A 148 -28.27 -30.61 22.72
C GLU A 148 -26.81 -30.37 23.11
N GLU A 149 -26.03 -31.45 23.14
CA GLU A 149 -24.58 -31.38 23.33
C GLU A 149 -23.93 -30.92 22.02
N ASN A 150 -23.41 -29.70 22.01
CA ASN A 150 -22.68 -29.19 20.87
C ASN A 150 -21.19 -29.60 20.96
N GLY A 151 -20.81 -30.66 20.22
CA GLY A 151 -19.44 -31.13 20.15
C GLY A 151 -18.44 -30.06 19.68
N GLU A 152 -18.88 -29.02 18.97
CA GLU A 152 -18.03 -27.89 18.57
C GLU A 152 -17.54 -27.07 19.77
N VAL A 153 -18.34 -26.97 20.83
CA VAL A 153 -17.97 -26.26 22.07
C VAL A 153 -16.76 -26.94 22.71
N ASP A 154 -16.75 -28.26 22.82
CA ASP A 154 -15.61 -28.98 23.41
C ASP A 154 -14.33 -28.86 22.56
N HIS A 155 -14.45 -28.80 21.23
CA HIS A 155 -13.32 -28.55 20.33
C HIS A 155 -12.77 -27.13 20.48
N ILE A 156 -13.64 -26.12 20.57
CA ILE A 156 -13.23 -24.73 20.77
C ILE A 156 -12.60 -24.58 22.16
N ARG A 157 -13.18 -25.19 23.21
CA ARG A 157 -12.62 -25.21 24.56
C ARG A 157 -11.17 -25.70 24.57
N ALA A 158 -10.89 -26.82 23.90
CA ALA A 158 -9.54 -27.37 23.83
C ALA A 158 -8.55 -26.42 23.13
N ARG A 159 -9.00 -25.66 22.11
CA ARG A 159 -8.19 -24.64 21.45
C ARG A 159 -7.98 -23.42 22.36
N LEU A 160 -9.01 -22.94 23.04
CA LEU A 160 -8.91 -21.84 24.00
C LEU A 160 -7.96 -22.16 25.15
N SER A 161 -8.00 -23.38 25.70
CA SER A 161 -7.04 -23.81 26.72
C SER A 161 -5.59 -23.81 26.23
N LYS A 162 -5.35 -24.14 24.95
CA LYS A 162 -4.00 -24.10 24.37
C LYS A 162 -3.50 -22.67 24.18
N ILE A 163 -4.39 -21.74 23.83
CA ILE A 163 -4.05 -20.31 23.68
C ILE A 163 -3.80 -19.69 25.05
N LEU A 164 -4.68 -19.96 26.03
CA LEU A 164 -4.54 -19.43 27.38
C LEU A 164 -3.19 -19.81 28.00
N LYS A 165 -2.74 -21.07 27.85
CA LYS A 165 -1.40 -21.51 28.27
C LYS A 165 -0.24 -20.76 27.62
N LYS A 166 -0.44 -20.19 26.42
CA LYS A 166 0.57 -19.37 25.72
C LYS A 166 0.44 -17.88 26.08
N GLN A 167 -0.73 -17.44 26.54
CA GLN A 167 -1.01 -16.07 26.94
C GLN A 167 -0.58 -15.79 28.39
N GLU A 168 -0.64 -16.80 29.27
CA GLU A 168 -0.19 -16.68 30.66
C GLU A 168 1.33 -16.40 30.71
N PRO A 169 1.75 -15.21 31.20
CA PRO A 169 3.16 -14.95 31.42
C PRO A 169 3.68 -15.75 32.63
N PRO A 170 5.01 -15.94 32.76
CA PRO A 170 5.59 -16.45 34.00
C PRO A 170 5.10 -15.61 35.18
N ILE A 171 4.77 -16.26 36.30
CA ILE A 171 4.10 -15.70 37.49
C ILE A 171 4.71 -14.37 38.00
N GLU A 172 5.97 -14.08 37.67
CA GLU A 172 6.68 -12.84 38.02
C GLU A 172 6.14 -11.57 37.32
N ASP A 173 5.55 -11.65 36.12
CA ASP A 173 5.08 -10.46 35.36
C ASP A 173 3.65 -10.03 35.71
N TYR A 174 2.90 -10.87 36.45
CA TYR A 174 1.50 -10.61 36.85
C TYR A 174 1.39 -9.47 37.88
N PHE A 175 2.30 -9.42 38.85
CA PHE A 175 2.28 -8.39 39.91
C PHE A 175 2.76 -7.02 39.41
N SER A 176 3.58 -6.99 38.35
CA SER A 176 4.07 -5.75 37.74
C SER A 176 2.96 -4.95 37.03
N ARG A 177 1.88 -5.61 36.61
CA ARG A 177 0.77 -5.01 35.86
C ARG A 177 -0.38 -4.49 36.74
N LEU A 178 -0.37 -4.82 38.03
CA LEU A 178 -1.44 -4.46 38.98
C LEU A 178 -1.17 -3.18 39.80
N SER A 179 -0.04 -2.48 39.59
CA SER A 179 0.29 -1.27 40.35
C SER A 179 -0.24 0.01 39.69
N PRO A 180 -1.12 0.81 40.34
CA PRO A 180 -1.71 2.02 39.75
C PRO A 180 -0.76 3.24 39.70
N TYR A 181 0.50 3.11 40.13
CA TYR A 181 1.43 4.23 40.25
C TYR A 181 2.80 3.87 39.67
N HIS A 182 3.15 4.43 38.52
CA HIS A 182 4.52 4.47 38.02
C HIS A 182 5.02 5.91 37.96
N HIS A 183 5.77 6.30 39.00
CA HIS A 183 6.70 7.41 38.94
C HIS A 183 7.95 6.99 38.14
N HIS A 184 8.29 7.79 37.13
CA HIS A 184 9.61 7.76 36.49
C HIS A 184 10.67 8.29 37.46
N ASN A 185 11.76 7.53 37.67
CA ASN A 185 13.02 8.13 38.10
C ASN A 185 13.87 8.44 36.86
N PRO A 186 14.24 9.71 36.61
CA PRO A 186 15.12 10.07 35.50
C PRO A 186 16.60 9.93 35.89
N PRO A 187 17.53 9.76 34.92
CA PRO A 187 18.97 9.87 35.17
C PRO A 187 19.37 11.33 35.37
N LEU A 188 20.24 11.61 36.35
CA LEU A 188 20.78 12.96 36.60
C LEU A 188 21.71 13.44 35.46
N PRO A 189 21.58 14.70 35.00
CA PRO A 189 22.59 15.35 34.16
C PRO A 189 23.60 16.17 35.00
N PRO A 190 24.83 16.41 34.49
CA PRO A 190 25.80 17.29 35.14
C PRO A 190 25.44 18.76 34.95
N ARG A 191 25.63 19.54 36.01
CA ARG A 191 25.19 20.93 36.17
C ARG A 191 26.20 21.92 35.55
N PRO A 192 25.74 22.92 34.78
CA PRO A 192 26.41 24.21 34.72
C PRO A 192 25.59 25.33 35.34
N THR A 193 26.32 26.32 35.83
CA THR A 193 25.93 27.49 36.61
C THR A 193 25.08 28.48 35.80
N VAL A 194 24.08 29.06 36.48
CA VAL A 194 23.15 30.07 35.96
C VAL A 194 23.81 31.45 35.97
N ASP A 195 23.54 32.26 34.95
CA ASP A 195 23.48 33.71 35.13
C ASP A 195 22.20 34.32 34.53
N ARG A 196 21.72 35.33 35.26
CA ARG A 196 20.37 35.92 35.21
C ARG A 196 20.14 36.83 33.99
N GLY A 197 18.90 36.86 33.52
CA GLY A 197 18.39 37.91 32.64
C GLY A 197 16.86 37.91 32.57
N SER A 198 16.24 38.82 33.33
CA SER A 198 14.83 39.22 33.26
C SER A 198 14.54 39.96 31.95
N THR A 199 13.31 39.89 31.41
CA THR A 199 12.40 41.04 31.10
C THR A 199 11.16 40.57 30.29
N TYR A 200 9.96 40.93 30.79
CA TYR A 200 8.58 40.79 30.28
C TYR A 200 8.30 41.45 28.90
N PRO A 201 7.04 41.50 28.34
CA PRO A 201 5.77 40.86 28.73
C PRO A 201 4.96 40.17 27.60
N VAL A 202 3.95 39.42 28.06
CA VAL A 202 2.78 38.88 27.35
C VAL A 202 1.79 40.01 26.97
N TYR A 203 1.29 40.00 25.73
CA TYR A 203 0.10 40.77 25.33
C TYR A 203 -1.11 39.84 25.19
N HIS A 204 -2.13 40.07 26.02
CA HIS A 204 -3.49 39.61 25.80
C HIS A 204 -4.20 40.57 24.83
N GLN A 205 -4.84 40.05 23.79
CA GLN A 205 -5.89 40.77 23.06
C GLN A 205 -7.07 39.85 22.76
N HIS A 206 -8.21 40.23 23.33
CA HIS A 206 -9.55 39.79 22.95
C HIS A 206 -9.95 40.37 21.59
N TYR A 207 -10.51 39.54 20.71
CA TYR A 207 -11.26 40.00 19.53
C TYR A 207 -12.66 39.36 19.52
N PRO A 208 -13.73 40.13 19.21
CA PRO A 208 -15.10 39.63 19.11
C PRO A 208 -15.37 38.94 17.77
N GLN A 209 -16.25 37.93 17.78
CA GLN A 209 -16.69 37.18 16.61
C GLN A 209 -17.57 38.02 15.65
N PRO A 210 -17.43 37.86 14.32
CA PRO A 210 -18.39 38.39 13.35
C PRO A 210 -19.52 37.38 13.03
N PRO A 211 -20.71 37.86 12.61
CA PRO A 211 -21.89 37.03 12.33
C PRO A 211 -21.84 36.29 10.98
N PRO A 212 -22.67 35.25 10.79
CA PRO A 212 -22.63 34.37 9.61
C PRO A 212 -23.20 35.02 8.33
N PRO A 213 -22.71 34.63 7.14
CA PRO A 213 -23.19 35.13 5.85
C PRO A 213 -24.50 34.48 5.38
N PRO A 214 -25.31 35.16 4.53
CA PRO A 214 -26.56 34.65 3.97
C PRO A 214 -26.36 33.66 2.81
N PRO A 215 -27.38 32.82 2.49
CA PRO A 215 -27.28 31.78 1.47
C PRO A 215 -27.30 32.30 0.02
N PRO A 216 -26.70 31.57 -0.94
CA PRO A 216 -26.64 31.98 -2.34
C PRO A 216 -27.95 31.74 -3.12
N PRO A 217 -28.22 32.52 -4.19
CA PRO A 217 -29.39 32.35 -5.04
C PRO A 217 -29.25 31.18 -6.04
N LEU A 218 -30.40 30.61 -6.41
CA LEU A 218 -30.56 29.53 -7.37
C LEU A 218 -30.18 29.95 -8.81
N PRO A 219 -29.63 29.03 -9.64
CA PRO A 219 -29.31 29.32 -11.03
C PRO A 219 -30.57 29.38 -11.93
N PRO A 220 -30.57 30.21 -12.99
CA PRO A 220 -31.69 30.32 -13.93
C PRO A 220 -31.77 29.10 -14.86
N ARG A 221 -33.00 28.66 -15.11
CA ARG A 221 -33.36 27.67 -16.13
C ARG A 221 -33.22 28.28 -17.53
N SER A 222 -32.62 27.55 -18.46
CA SER A 222 -32.63 27.84 -19.90
C SER A 222 -33.53 26.85 -20.64
N PRO A 223 -34.06 27.22 -21.82
CA PRO A 223 -35.30 26.67 -22.36
C PRO A 223 -35.13 25.46 -23.28
N VAL A 224 -36.22 24.72 -23.33
CA VAL A 224 -36.58 23.63 -24.23
C VAL A 224 -36.45 24.05 -25.70
N TYR A 225 -35.78 23.21 -26.51
CA TYR A 225 -36.05 23.10 -27.94
C TYR A 225 -36.36 21.63 -28.24
N GLY A 226 -37.56 21.40 -28.76
CA GLY A 226 -37.98 20.08 -29.24
C GLY A 226 -37.57 19.84 -30.69
N GLY A 227 -37.70 18.59 -31.11
CA GLY A 227 -38.20 18.29 -32.44
C GLY A 227 -37.34 17.38 -33.32
N ILE A 228 -37.78 16.11 -33.40
CA ILE A 228 -37.98 15.33 -34.63
C ILE A 228 -36.74 14.68 -35.28
N GLY A 229 -36.81 13.35 -35.42
CA GLY A 229 -36.31 12.66 -36.61
C GLY A 229 -35.61 11.33 -36.39
N ASP A 230 -36.38 10.26 -36.15
CA ASP A 230 -35.92 8.87 -36.28
C ASP A 230 -35.50 8.58 -37.73
N ILE A 231 -34.22 8.23 -37.94
CA ILE A 231 -33.72 7.62 -39.18
C ILE A 231 -32.83 6.42 -38.78
N PRO A 232 -33.11 5.19 -39.25
CA PRO A 232 -32.33 4.01 -38.89
C PRO A 232 -30.97 4.00 -39.61
N PHE A 233 -29.87 4.03 -38.85
CA PHE A 233 -28.52 3.93 -39.38
C PHE A 233 -28.13 2.46 -39.63
N ILE A 234 -27.97 2.10 -40.89
CA ILE A 234 -27.38 0.84 -41.36
C ILE A 234 -25.86 1.06 -41.41
N PRO A 235 -25.02 0.27 -40.71
CA PRO A 235 -23.57 0.44 -40.78
C PRO A 235 -23.02 -0.06 -42.13
N PRO A 236 -22.04 0.63 -42.74
CA PRO A 236 -21.43 0.19 -43.99
C PRO A 236 -20.51 -1.01 -43.81
N ILE A 237 -20.43 -1.85 -44.85
CA ILE A 237 -19.56 -3.01 -44.97
C ILE A 237 -18.09 -2.56 -44.99
N VAL A 238 -17.27 -3.16 -44.14
CA VAL A 238 -15.84 -2.88 -44.00
C VAL A 238 -15.06 -3.42 -45.21
N PRO A 239 -14.17 -2.65 -45.86
CA PRO A 239 -13.26 -3.16 -46.89
C PRO A 239 -12.18 -4.08 -46.30
N GLU A 240 -11.91 -5.21 -46.96
CA GLU A 240 -10.78 -6.11 -46.64
C GLU A 240 -9.43 -5.38 -46.80
N VAL A 241 -8.61 -5.40 -45.74
CA VAL A 241 -7.27 -4.80 -45.72
C VAL A 241 -6.22 -5.83 -46.18
N PRO A 242 -5.26 -5.47 -47.05
CA PRO A 242 -4.23 -6.38 -47.53
C PRO A 242 -3.28 -6.85 -46.42
N GLN A 243 -2.97 -8.15 -46.41
CA GLN A 243 -2.02 -8.76 -45.48
C GLN A 243 -0.59 -8.27 -45.76
N SER A 244 0.03 -7.65 -44.76
CA SER A 244 1.46 -7.30 -44.69
C SER A 244 2.03 -7.82 -43.36
N PRO A 245 3.35 -8.08 -43.27
CA PRO A 245 3.93 -9.17 -42.48
C PRO A 245 3.64 -9.08 -40.98
N THR A 246 3.25 -10.22 -40.40
CA THR A 246 2.81 -10.39 -39.01
C THR A 246 3.99 -10.25 -38.04
N TYR A 247 4.27 -9.03 -37.58
CA TYR A 247 5.08 -8.80 -36.39
C TYR A 247 4.16 -8.65 -35.17
N SER A 248 4.48 -9.37 -34.09
CA SER A 248 3.61 -9.56 -32.92
C SER A 248 3.53 -8.31 -32.03
N ASN A 249 2.47 -7.52 -32.19
CA ASN A 249 2.08 -6.40 -31.32
C ASN A 249 1.43 -6.83 -29.98
N ALA A 250 1.70 -8.05 -29.49
CA ALA A 250 1.02 -8.59 -28.31
C ALA A 250 1.30 -7.76 -27.04
N SER A 251 2.48 -7.14 -26.93
CA SER A 251 2.81 -6.22 -25.83
C SER A 251 2.30 -4.79 -26.01
N SER A 252 1.61 -4.43 -27.10
CA SER A 252 1.01 -3.09 -27.25
C SER A 252 -0.49 -3.08 -26.96
N HIS A 253 -1.20 -4.22 -27.07
CA HIS A 253 -2.67 -4.29 -26.99
C HIS A 253 -3.24 -4.83 -25.67
N THR A 254 -2.41 -5.12 -24.67
CA THR A 254 -2.88 -5.79 -23.46
C THR A 254 -2.95 -4.82 -22.28
N TYR A 255 -4.18 -4.43 -21.92
CA TYR A 255 -4.52 -3.92 -20.60
C TYR A 255 -4.15 -4.98 -19.54
N SER A 256 -3.74 -4.55 -18.35
CA SER A 256 -3.67 -5.48 -17.22
C SER A 256 -5.04 -6.15 -17.07
N THR A 257 -5.08 -7.47 -16.93
CA THR A 257 -6.32 -8.24 -16.66
C THR A 257 -6.95 -7.87 -15.30
N HIS A 258 -6.30 -6.98 -14.55
CA HIS A 258 -6.82 -6.29 -13.37
C HIS A 258 -6.97 -4.79 -13.67
N SER A 259 -7.89 -4.47 -14.58
CA SER A 259 -8.31 -3.10 -14.85
C SER A 259 -9.16 -2.62 -13.66
N ASN A 260 -8.55 -2.02 -12.64
CA ASN A 260 -9.31 -1.28 -11.63
C ASN A 260 -9.69 0.08 -12.21
N ASP A 261 -10.70 0.06 -13.09
CA ASP A 261 -11.28 1.19 -13.83
C ASP A 261 -11.94 2.23 -12.90
N SER A 262 -12.21 1.84 -11.66
CA SER A 262 -12.59 2.72 -10.57
C SER A 262 -11.34 3.07 -9.77
N GLY A 263 -11.09 4.33 -9.44
CA GLY A 263 -10.01 4.78 -8.56
C GLY A 263 -10.09 4.27 -7.10
N GLY A 264 -10.47 3.00 -6.91
CA GLY A 264 -10.44 2.26 -5.67
C GLY A 264 -9.01 1.87 -5.27
N PRO A 265 -8.84 1.44 -4.02
CA PRO A 265 -7.55 1.03 -3.49
C PRO A 265 -7.07 -0.23 -4.23
N VAL A 266 -5.83 -0.18 -4.73
CA VAL A 266 -5.06 -1.37 -5.15
C VAL A 266 -4.02 -1.61 -4.07
N ALA A 267 -3.63 -2.87 -3.86
CA ALA A 267 -2.64 -3.24 -2.85
C ALA A 267 -1.24 -2.70 -3.16
N HIS A 268 -0.89 -2.54 -4.45
CA HIS A 268 0.43 -2.08 -4.88
C HIS A 268 0.34 -1.18 -6.11
N TRP A 269 1.16 -0.12 -6.18
CA TRP A 269 1.12 0.86 -7.28
C TRP A 269 1.32 0.24 -8.66
N ALA A 270 2.08 -0.85 -8.78
CA ALA A 270 2.35 -1.50 -10.07
C ALA A 270 1.06 -2.02 -10.75
N MET A 271 0.00 -2.24 -9.97
CA MET A 271 -1.32 -2.59 -10.47
C MET A 271 -2.00 -1.43 -11.23
N LYS A 272 -1.54 -0.19 -11.02
CA LYS A 272 -2.07 1.05 -11.64
C LYS A 272 -1.26 1.56 -12.83
N ILE A 273 0.04 1.28 -12.91
CA ILE A 273 0.92 1.95 -13.88
C ILE A 273 0.66 1.55 -15.34
N LEU A 274 0.10 0.35 -15.54
CA LEU A 274 -0.22 -0.17 -16.87
C LEU A 274 -1.72 -0.36 -17.07
N ASP A 275 -2.51 0.59 -16.55
CA ASP A 275 -3.97 0.68 -16.74
C ASP A 275 -4.38 1.04 -18.18
N GLY A 276 -3.40 1.34 -19.05
CA GLY A 276 -3.62 1.73 -20.44
C GLY A 276 -4.05 3.19 -20.64
N ARG A 277 -4.03 4.02 -19.58
CA ARG A 277 -4.38 5.44 -19.62
C ARG A 277 -3.15 6.37 -19.80
N HIS A 278 -1.97 5.81 -20.01
CA HIS A 278 -0.77 6.56 -20.42
C HIS A 278 -0.78 6.86 -21.92
N SER A 279 -0.08 7.94 -22.31
CA SER A 279 0.43 8.04 -23.68
C SER A 279 1.23 6.79 -24.02
N SER A 280 1.12 6.32 -25.26
CA SER A 280 1.91 5.20 -25.75
C SER A 280 2.93 5.74 -26.73
N THR A 281 4.21 5.64 -26.39
CA THR A 281 5.30 6.10 -27.25
C THR A 281 6.07 4.89 -27.77
N PRO A 282 5.88 4.51 -29.04
CA PRO A 282 6.51 3.31 -29.58
C PRO A 282 8.02 3.50 -29.77
N PHE A 283 8.78 2.44 -29.56
CA PHE A 283 10.18 2.37 -29.97
C PHE A 283 10.29 2.28 -31.50
N GLN A 284 11.34 2.89 -32.03
CA GLN A 284 11.64 2.85 -33.46
C GLN A 284 12.56 1.67 -33.78
N THR A 285 13.54 1.43 -32.91
CA THR A 285 14.52 0.37 -33.07
C THR A 285 14.13 -0.82 -32.20
N LEU A 286 13.65 -1.89 -32.83
CA LEU A 286 13.29 -3.11 -32.11
C LEU A 286 14.55 -3.93 -31.76
N GLY A 287 14.74 -4.20 -30.48
CA GLY A 287 15.86 -4.99 -29.96
C GLY A 287 15.75 -6.49 -30.18
N GLN A 288 16.56 -7.30 -29.50
CA GLN A 288 16.48 -8.77 -29.55
C GLN A 288 15.14 -9.31 -29.02
N THR A 289 14.75 -10.53 -29.40
CA THR A 289 13.49 -11.18 -29.02
C THR A 289 13.40 -11.46 -27.52
N THR A 290 12.18 -11.53 -27.01
CA THR A 290 11.95 -11.82 -25.60
C THR A 290 12.33 -13.27 -25.31
N ARG A 291 13.26 -13.51 -24.39
CA ARG A 291 13.74 -14.85 -24.03
C ARG A 291 14.28 -14.90 -22.60
N CYS A 292 14.31 -16.08 -22.01
CA CYS A 292 14.93 -16.31 -20.71
C CYS A 292 15.95 -17.46 -20.82
N LEU A 293 17.12 -17.27 -20.21
CA LEU A 293 18.20 -18.25 -20.08
C LEU A 293 18.33 -18.73 -18.63
N GLY A 294 17.26 -18.53 -17.84
CA GLY A 294 17.17 -18.97 -16.46
C GLY A 294 17.11 -20.49 -16.33
N ARG A 295 17.21 -20.96 -15.09
CA ARG A 295 16.97 -22.38 -14.77
C ARG A 295 15.48 -22.59 -14.53
N ASP A 296 14.91 -23.66 -15.09
CA ASP A 296 13.52 -24.04 -14.84
C ASP A 296 13.31 -24.38 -13.36
N GLU A 297 12.29 -23.75 -12.78
CA GLU A 297 11.83 -23.91 -11.40
C GLU A 297 10.32 -24.25 -11.42
N PRO A 298 9.97 -25.53 -11.62
CA PRO A 298 8.58 -25.95 -11.79
C PRO A 298 7.67 -25.55 -10.61
N GLN A 299 8.20 -25.46 -9.40
CA GLN A 299 7.49 -25.12 -8.16
C GLN A 299 7.46 -23.61 -7.86
N ALA A 300 8.01 -22.75 -8.73
CA ALA A 300 8.19 -21.33 -8.43
C ALA A 300 6.90 -20.60 -7.98
N ILE A 301 5.75 -20.89 -8.60
CA ILE A 301 4.47 -20.25 -8.24
C ILE A 301 4.02 -20.65 -6.84
N GLU A 302 4.16 -21.92 -6.49
CA GLU A 302 3.80 -22.44 -5.16
C GLU A 302 4.72 -21.85 -4.08
N LEU A 303 6.03 -21.82 -4.35
CA LEU A 303 7.01 -21.21 -3.44
C LEU A 303 6.73 -19.71 -3.23
N LEU A 304 6.42 -18.97 -4.29
CA LEU A 304 6.03 -17.56 -4.20
C LEU A 304 4.80 -17.37 -3.29
N GLN A 305 3.77 -18.20 -3.46
CA GLN A 305 2.56 -18.14 -2.64
C GLN A 305 2.83 -18.49 -1.18
N ASN A 306 3.58 -19.56 -0.92
CA ASN A 306 3.94 -19.99 0.43
C ASN A 306 4.81 -18.96 1.15
N ASP A 307 5.67 -18.24 0.41
CA ASP A 307 6.53 -17.17 0.93
C ASP A 307 5.79 -15.82 1.11
N GLY A 308 4.49 -15.75 0.80
CA GLY A 308 3.65 -14.57 0.96
C GLY A 308 3.79 -13.52 -0.16
N PHE A 309 4.27 -13.91 -1.34
CA PHE A 309 4.34 -13.01 -2.50
C PHE A 309 3.00 -12.95 -3.24
N GLU A 310 2.55 -11.72 -3.51
CA GLU A 310 1.37 -11.41 -4.30
C GLU A 310 1.74 -11.03 -5.73
N LYS A 311 0.98 -11.51 -6.72
CA LYS A 311 1.17 -11.12 -8.11
C LYS A 311 0.62 -9.70 -8.33
N VAL A 312 1.49 -8.75 -8.64
CA VAL A 312 1.11 -7.34 -8.85
C VAL A 312 1.02 -6.93 -10.31
N LEU A 313 1.71 -7.65 -11.20
CA LEU A 313 1.69 -7.37 -12.63
C LEU A 313 1.86 -8.65 -13.45
N GLU A 314 1.20 -8.72 -14.61
CA GLU A 314 1.39 -9.76 -15.61
C GLU A 314 1.44 -9.12 -17.01
N LEU A 315 2.51 -9.39 -17.74
CA LEU A 315 2.79 -8.84 -19.06
C LEU A 315 2.94 -9.97 -20.07
N PRO A 316 2.06 -10.07 -21.08
CA PRO A 316 2.24 -10.98 -22.19
C PRO A 316 3.26 -10.42 -23.19
N PHE A 317 4.07 -11.32 -23.74
CA PHE A 317 5.01 -11.07 -24.83
C PHE A 317 4.75 -12.09 -25.96
N GLU A 318 5.17 -11.75 -27.18
CA GLU A 318 5.25 -12.65 -28.35
C GLU A 318 4.04 -13.58 -28.55
N ALA A 319 2.98 -13.08 -29.19
CA ALA A 319 1.76 -13.82 -29.56
C ALA A 319 1.23 -14.78 -28.46
N THR A 320 1.40 -14.40 -27.19
CA THR A 320 0.95 -15.13 -25.98
C THR A 320 1.65 -16.45 -25.68
N ASN A 321 2.88 -16.70 -26.14
CA ASN A 321 3.66 -17.87 -25.68
C ASN A 321 4.57 -17.58 -24.48
N VAL A 322 4.75 -16.29 -24.18
CA VAL A 322 5.60 -15.80 -23.11
C VAL A 322 4.82 -14.86 -22.21
N TRP A 323 4.95 -15.03 -20.90
CA TRP A 323 4.42 -14.11 -19.90
C TRP A 323 5.48 -13.78 -18.87
N VAL A 324 5.55 -12.52 -18.48
CA VAL A 324 6.35 -12.07 -17.35
C VAL A 324 5.41 -11.61 -16.25
N ARG A 325 5.60 -12.13 -15.06
CA ARG A 325 4.88 -11.72 -13.86
C ARG A 325 5.82 -11.05 -12.88
N LEU A 326 5.34 -10.01 -12.23
CA LEU A 326 6.01 -9.42 -11.08
C LEU A 326 5.24 -9.75 -9.82
N TYR A 327 5.99 -10.12 -8.81
CA TYR A 327 5.52 -10.51 -7.50
C TYR A 327 6.10 -9.58 -6.46
N TRP A 328 5.30 -9.22 -5.47
CA TRP A 328 5.67 -8.33 -4.37
C TRP A 328 5.22 -8.93 -3.05
N ARG A 329 6.00 -8.74 -2.00
CA ARG A 329 5.65 -9.16 -0.64
C ARG A 329 5.56 -7.94 0.25
N SER A 330 4.40 -7.73 0.87
CA SER A 330 4.10 -6.54 1.67
C SER A 330 4.98 -6.40 2.93
N GLY A 331 5.33 -7.52 3.57
CA GLY A 331 6.06 -7.51 4.84
C GLY A 331 7.49 -6.96 4.76
N ASP A 332 8.13 -6.96 3.59
CA ASP A 332 9.50 -6.49 3.40
C ASP A 332 9.77 -5.91 2.00
N ASN A 333 8.71 -5.48 1.32
CA ASN A 333 8.69 -4.94 -0.04
C ASN A 333 9.41 -5.78 -1.10
N ARG A 334 9.73 -7.05 -0.83
CA ARG A 334 10.57 -7.84 -1.72
C ARG A 334 9.88 -8.05 -3.05
N ALA A 335 10.66 -7.91 -4.12
CA ALA A 335 10.16 -8.03 -5.48
C ALA A 335 10.82 -9.18 -6.24
N ARG A 336 10.00 -10.00 -6.90
CA ARG A 336 10.45 -11.13 -7.72
C ARG A 336 9.87 -11.03 -9.12
N ILE A 337 10.64 -11.49 -10.09
CA ILE A 337 10.21 -11.65 -11.48
C ILE A 337 10.05 -13.13 -11.79
N LEU A 338 8.96 -13.49 -12.44
CA LEU A 338 8.67 -14.83 -12.92
C LEU A 338 8.44 -14.78 -14.44
N PHE A 339 9.31 -15.43 -15.19
CA PHE A 339 9.19 -15.60 -16.63
C PHE A 339 8.56 -16.96 -16.93
N LEU A 340 7.53 -16.98 -17.75
CA LEU A 340 6.76 -18.16 -18.12
C LEU A 340 6.85 -18.34 -19.63
N THR A 341 7.26 -19.52 -20.09
CA THR A 341 7.19 -19.88 -21.51
C THR A 341 6.44 -21.18 -21.71
N HIS A 342 5.85 -21.31 -22.90
CA HIS A 342 5.35 -22.58 -23.39
C HIS A 342 6.25 -23.06 -24.54
N GLU A 343 7.11 -24.03 -24.26
CA GLU A 343 8.07 -24.57 -25.21
C GLU A 343 7.86 -26.07 -25.35
N HIS A 344 7.70 -26.56 -26.58
CA HIS A 344 7.55 -27.99 -26.90
C HIS A 344 6.45 -28.71 -26.08
N GLY A 345 5.33 -28.02 -25.81
CA GLY A 345 4.22 -28.55 -25.01
C GLY A 345 4.45 -28.53 -23.49
N ARG A 346 5.62 -28.06 -23.02
CA ARG A 346 5.94 -27.92 -21.60
C ARG A 346 5.85 -26.46 -21.17
N LYS A 347 5.29 -26.23 -19.97
CA LYS A 347 5.31 -24.92 -19.31
C LYS A 347 6.61 -24.81 -18.52
N MET A 348 7.46 -23.86 -18.90
CA MET A 348 8.70 -23.55 -18.20
C MET A 348 8.49 -22.34 -17.31
N ARG A 349 9.15 -22.33 -16.14
CA ARG A 349 9.00 -21.28 -15.14
C ARG A 349 10.38 -20.84 -14.66
N TYR A 350 10.70 -19.58 -14.77
CA TYR A 350 12.00 -19.04 -14.34
C TYR A 350 11.76 -17.91 -13.35
N CYS A 351 12.16 -18.12 -12.09
CA CYS A 351 11.97 -17.12 -11.03
C CYS A 351 13.32 -16.51 -10.61
N PHE A 352 13.33 -15.21 -10.32
CA PHE A 352 14.52 -14.56 -9.75
C PHE A 352 14.13 -13.34 -8.89
N PRO A 353 14.89 -13.03 -7.82
CA PRO A 353 14.74 -11.74 -7.11
C PRO A 353 15.18 -10.58 -8.00
N LEU A 354 14.40 -9.49 -8.04
CA LEU A 354 14.74 -8.32 -8.86
C LEU A 354 16.06 -7.67 -8.42
N THR A 355 16.34 -7.65 -7.12
CA THR A 355 17.59 -7.13 -6.54
C THR A 355 18.83 -7.94 -6.94
N GLY A 356 18.65 -9.20 -7.37
CA GLY A 356 19.72 -10.04 -7.89
C GLY A 356 20.02 -9.85 -9.38
N LEU A 357 19.31 -8.93 -10.06
CA LEU A 357 19.46 -8.69 -11.50
C LEU A 357 19.95 -7.26 -11.74
N LYS A 358 20.96 -7.08 -12.58
CA LYS A 358 21.30 -5.80 -13.19
C LYS A 358 20.37 -5.55 -14.37
N VAL A 359 19.69 -4.40 -14.38
CA VAL A 359 18.89 -4.00 -15.55
C VAL A 359 19.75 -3.14 -16.45
N LEU A 360 19.94 -3.61 -17.68
CA LEU A 360 20.60 -2.88 -18.76
C LEU A 360 19.60 -2.59 -19.84
N ARG A 361 19.62 -1.37 -20.37
CA ARG A 361 18.82 -1.05 -21.55
C ARG A 361 19.65 -1.24 -22.82
N ALA A 362 19.09 -2.00 -23.77
CA ALA A 362 19.63 -2.18 -25.10
C ALA A 362 18.50 -1.98 -26.13
N GLU A 363 18.52 -0.85 -26.84
CA GLU A 363 17.48 -0.46 -27.81
C GLU A 363 16.09 -0.45 -27.15
N SER A 364 15.11 -1.19 -27.69
CA SER A 364 13.77 -1.37 -27.13
C SER A 364 13.67 -2.48 -26.07
N SER A 365 14.79 -3.09 -25.69
CA SER A 365 14.82 -4.24 -24.78
C SER A 365 15.45 -3.90 -23.43
N LEU A 366 14.92 -4.53 -22.38
CA LEU A 366 15.58 -4.60 -21.07
C LEU A 366 16.27 -5.95 -20.93
N GLN A 367 17.59 -5.91 -20.83
CA GLN A 367 18.44 -7.04 -20.51
C GLN A 367 18.58 -7.14 -19.00
N LEU A 368 18.15 -8.27 -18.46
CA LEU A 368 18.25 -8.60 -17.05
C LEU A 368 19.43 -9.55 -16.90
N CYS A 369 20.51 -9.07 -16.29
CA CYS A 369 21.74 -9.85 -16.13
C CYS A 369 21.94 -10.24 -14.66
N ARG A 370 22.46 -11.44 -14.40
CA ARG A 370 22.83 -11.91 -13.06
C ARG A 370 24.35 -12.04 -12.96
N VAL A 371 24.88 -11.99 -11.74
CA VAL A 371 26.30 -12.30 -11.52
C VAL A 371 26.56 -13.78 -11.74
N ASN A 372 27.55 -14.09 -12.58
CA ASN A 372 28.09 -15.43 -12.74
C ASN A 372 28.98 -15.74 -11.52
N ARG A 373 28.74 -16.88 -10.87
CA ARG A 373 29.44 -17.27 -9.64
C ARG A 373 30.86 -17.79 -9.89
N GLU A 374 31.17 -18.18 -11.12
CA GLU A 374 32.47 -18.78 -11.48
C GLU A 374 33.53 -17.71 -11.77
N ASP A 375 33.18 -16.67 -12.54
CA ASP A 375 34.10 -15.63 -12.98
C ASP A 375 33.75 -14.21 -12.46
N GLY A 376 32.61 -14.05 -11.77
CA GLY A 376 32.12 -12.75 -11.28
C GLY A 376 31.55 -11.85 -12.38
N GLY A 377 31.47 -12.33 -13.62
CA GLY A 377 30.93 -11.62 -14.77
C GLY A 377 29.41 -11.46 -14.73
N LEU A 378 28.85 -10.82 -15.77
CA LEU A 378 27.40 -10.67 -15.92
C LEU A 378 26.87 -11.58 -17.02
N ASP A 379 26.03 -12.54 -16.64
CA ASP A 379 25.32 -13.41 -17.57
C ASP A 379 23.91 -12.89 -17.82
N LEU A 380 23.47 -12.91 -19.08
CA LEU A 380 22.08 -12.61 -19.42
C LEU A 380 21.15 -13.67 -18.80
N TRP A 381 20.23 -13.25 -17.94
CA TRP A 381 19.16 -14.09 -17.38
C TRP A 381 17.88 -14.00 -18.23
N ALA A 382 17.49 -12.80 -18.64
CA ALA A 382 16.37 -12.61 -19.56
C ALA A 382 16.55 -11.35 -20.41
N ASN A 383 16.01 -11.38 -21.63
CA ASN A 383 15.87 -10.21 -22.48
C ASN A 383 14.37 -9.96 -22.67
N LEU A 384 13.90 -8.75 -22.38
CA LEU A 384 12.50 -8.36 -22.46
C LEU A 384 12.33 -7.27 -23.52
N ARG A 385 11.81 -7.62 -24.69
CA ARG A 385 11.56 -6.66 -25.77
C ARG A 385 10.25 -5.93 -25.53
N PHE A 386 10.32 -4.62 -25.40
CA PHE A 386 9.16 -3.76 -25.32
C PHE A 386 8.90 -3.08 -26.67
N THR A 387 7.62 -2.89 -26.99
CA THR A 387 7.19 -2.08 -28.13
C THR A 387 6.91 -0.64 -27.73
N LEU A 388 6.58 -0.41 -26.45
CA LEU A 388 6.23 0.89 -25.88
C LEU A 388 7.18 1.22 -24.71
N TYR A 389 7.67 2.45 -24.67
CA TYR A 389 8.64 2.88 -23.66
C TYR A 389 8.07 2.87 -22.23
N GLU A 390 6.79 3.21 -22.05
CA GLU A 390 6.15 3.36 -20.75
C GLU A 390 6.15 2.06 -19.92
N ARG A 391 6.28 0.89 -20.58
CA ARG A 391 6.33 -0.44 -19.95
C ARG A 391 7.67 -0.75 -19.27
N THR A 392 8.69 0.08 -19.45
CA THR A 392 10.00 -0.07 -18.78
C THR A 392 9.99 0.31 -17.30
N THR A 393 8.89 0.90 -16.80
CA THR A 393 8.70 1.37 -15.42
C THR A 393 8.74 0.30 -14.33
N MET A 394 8.71 -0.99 -14.68
CA MET A 394 8.81 -2.10 -13.71
C MET A 394 10.10 -2.07 -12.88
N VAL A 395 11.15 -1.39 -13.36
CA VAL A 395 12.43 -1.23 -12.66
C VAL A 395 12.26 -0.52 -11.31
N ALA A 396 11.24 0.34 -11.17
CA ALA A 396 10.97 1.01 -9.90
C ALA A 396 10.73 0.01 -8.75
N MET A 397 10.15 -1.17 -9.02
CA MET A 397 9.95 -2.21 -8.00
C MET A 397 11.27 -2.73 -7.43
N LYS A 398 12.32 -2.85 -8.25
CA LYS A 398 13.64 -3.28 -7.78
C LYS A 398 14.20 -2.33 -6.73
N ARG A 399 14.00 -1.02 -6.91
CA ARG A 399 14.56 0.02 -6.03
C ARG A 399 13.77 0.20 -4.73
N GLN A 400 12.60 -0.39 -4.64
CA GLN A 400 11.74 -0.36 -3.45
C GLN A 400 11.84 -1.61 -2.60
N ASP A 401 12.55 -2.63 -3.08
CA ASP A 401 12.85 -3.83 -2.31
C ASP A 401 13.70 -3.45 -1.09
N ASP A 402 13.32 -3.89 0.11
CA ASP A 402 14.06 -3.59 1.34
C ASP A 402 15.43 -4.30 1.37
N THR A 403 15.64 -5.29 0.48
CA THR A 403 16.95 -5.92 0.28
C THR A 403 17.85 -4.96 -0.49
N PRO A 404 19.02 -4.58 0.06
CA PRO A 404 19.95 -3.71 -0.66
C PRO A 404 20.43 -4.38 -1.95
N THR A 405 20.46 -3.62 -3.04
CA THR A 405 21.04 -4.09 -4.31
C THR A 405 22.54 -4.33 -4.10
N PRO A 406 23.06 -5.54 -4.39
CA PRO A 406 24.48 -5.82 -4.27
C PRO A 406 25.34 -4.90 -5.13
N PRO A 407 26.57 -4.56 -4.70
CA PRO A 407 27.50 -3.76 -5.51
C PRO A 407 27.72 -4.38 -6.90
N GLY A 408 27.71 -3.55 -7.94
CA GLY A 408 27.88 -3.96 -9.34
C GLY A 408 26.57 -4.31 -10.06
N LEU A 409 25.46 -4.46 -9.33
CA LEU A 409 24.11 -4.68 -9.86
C LEU A 409 23.28 -3.40 -9.95
N GLU A 410 23.90 -2.23 -9.90
CA GLU A 410 23.23 -0.95 -10.13
C GLU A 410 22.72 -0.87 -11.58
N ASP A 411 21.49 -0.40 -11.77
CA ASP A 411 20.88 -0.35 -13.10
C ASP A 411 21.55 0.71 -13.98
N PHE A 412 21.63 0.42 -15.28
CA PHE A 412 22.25 1.31 -16.26
C PHE A 412 21.33 1.52 -17.46
N PHE A 413 20.80 2.75 -17.57
CA PHE A 413 19.85 3.15 -18.63
C PHE A 413 20.49 4.08 -19.68
N GLN A 414 21.74 4.47 -19.52
CA GLN A 414 22.48 5.24 -20.52
C GLN A 414 23.07 4.29 -21.58
N PRO A 415 23.18 4.70 -22.86
CA PRO A 415 22.88 6.01 -23.45
C PRO A 415 21.39 6.24 -23.82
N GLY A 416 20.45 5.39 -23.37
CA GLY A 416 19.05 5.41 -23.83
C GLY A 416 18.23 6.64 -23.41
N GLU A 417 18.42 7.17 -22.20
CA GLU A 417 17.70 8.35 -21.69
C GLU A 417 18.62 9.55 -21.50
N ARG A 418 18.12 10.73 -21.91
CA ARG A 418 18.77 12.02 -21.69
C ARG A 418 17.99 12.85 -20.68
N GLU A 419 18.68 13.40 -19.69
CA GLU A 419 18.11 14.43 -18.82
C GLU A 419 18.09 15.77 -19.58
N GLU A 420 16.89 16.29 -19.85
CA GLU A 420 16.70 17.59 -20.51
C GLU A 420 16.64 18.73 -19.47
N PHE A 421 16.19 18.44 -18.25
CA PHE A 421 16.10 19.40 -17.15
C PHE A 421 16.23 18.72 -15.79
N GLY A 422 16.83 19.43 -14.84
CA GLY A 422 16.87 19.07 -13.43
C GLY A 422 16.68 20.30 -12.54
N GLY A 423 15.83 20.19 -11.52
CA GLY A 423 15.54 21.26 -10.56
C GLY A 423 15.10 20.72 -9.20
N GLU A 424 14.96 21.60 -8.22
CA GLU A 424 14.46 21.23 -6.88
C GLU A 424 13.03 21.78 -6.69
N VAL A 425 12.12 20.89 -6.29
CA VAL A 425 10.72 21.23 -6.01
C VAL A 425 10.44 21.00 -4.53
N GLN A 426 9.50 21.78 -4.00
CA GLN A 426 9.08 21.72 -2.61
C GLN A 426 7.60 21.40 -2.54
N ASP A 427 7.28 20.48 -1.63
CA ASP A 427 5.93 20.11 -1.26
C ASP A 427 5.84 20.16 0.27
N ASN A 428 5.13 21.16 0.80
CA ASN A 428 5.08 21.44 2.24
C ASN A 428 6.49 21.57 2.86
N ALA A 429 6.89 20.62 3.71
CA ALA A 429 8.20 20.57 4.35
C ALA A 429 9.24 19.75 3.54
N TYR A 430 8.82 19.09 2.46
CA TYR A 430 9.64 18.15 1.72
C TYR A 430 10.27 18.78 0.48
N ARG A 431 11.48 18.33 0.16
CA ARG A 431 12.22 18.71 -1.05
C ARG A 431 12.46 17.49 -1.91
N HIS A 432 12.21 17.64 -3.20
CA HIS A 432 12.37 16.58 -4.19
C HIS A 432 13.26 17.07 -5.33
N ALA A 433 14.10 16.18 -5.83
CA ALA A 433 14.77 16.40 -7.11
C ALA A 433 13.75 16.08 -8.22
N PHE A 434 13.49 17.05 -9.08
CA PHE A 434 12.57 16.93 -10.20
C PHE A 434 13.37 16.95 -11.51
N ARG A 435 13.08 16.01 -12.41
CA ARG A 435 13.80 15.85 -13.68
C ARG A 435 12.83 15.66 -14.84
N ILE A 436 13.27 16.09 -16.02
CA ILE A 436 12.65 15.74 -17.29
C ILE A 436 13.62 14.80 -18.02
N PHE A 437 13.16 13.58 -18.28
CA PHE A 437 13.88 12.63 -19.11
C PHE A 437 13.25 12.55 -20.49
N ARG A 438 14.10 12.49 -21.51
CA ARG A 438 13.72 12.19 -22.88
C ARG A 438 14.40 10.93 -23.34
N ASP A 439 13.61 10.01 -23.84
CA ASP A 439 14.10 8.83 -24.51
C ASP A 439 14.68 9.16 -25.89
N THR A 440 15.84 8.59 -26.20
CA THR A 440 16.56 8.89 -27.45
C THR A 440 16.00 8.15 -28.67
N ASP A 441 15.40 6.97 -28.48
CA ASP A 441 14.84 6.15 -29.56
C ASP A 441 13.36 6.45 -29.81
N SER A 442 12.50 6.25 -28.80
CA SER A 442 11.06 6.50 -28.89
C SER A 442 10.69 7.99 -28.90
N GLY A 443 11.58 8.84 -28.38
CA GLY A 443 11.28 10.26 -28.13
C GLY A 443 10.41 10.50 -26.90
N CYS A 444 10.04 9.47 -26.14
CA CYS A 444 9.17 9.61 -24.97
C CYS A 444 9.72 10.65 -23.98
N VAL A 445 8.86 11.54 -23.50
CA VAL A 445 9.22 12.52 -22.47
C VAL A 445 8.48 12.19 -21.18
N ARG A 446 9.23 12.06 -20.08
CA ARG A 446 8.67 11.81 -18.75
C ARG A 446 9.19 12.78 -17.71
N PHE A 447 8.32 13.11 -16.77
CA PHE A 447 8.69 13.75 -15.51
C PHE A 447 9.02 12.68 -14.48
N GLU A 448 10.04 12.94 -13.66
CA GLU A 448 10.39 12.09 -12.51
C GLU A 448 10.69 12.97 -11.30
N ALA A 449 10.12 12.63 -10.15
CA ALA A 449 10.50 13.21 -8.87
C ALA A 449 11.09 12.16 -7.95
N THR A 450 12.26 12.43 -7.37
CA THR A 450 12.89 11.58 -6.35
C THR A 450 13.10 12.37 -5.05
N PRO A 451 13.16 11.72 -3.87
CA PRO A 451 13.52 12.38 -2.63
C PRO A 451 14.89 13.05 -2.74
N ARG A 452 15.04 14.26 -2.20
CA ARG A 452 16.33 14.96 -2.24
C ARG A 452 17.34 14.43 -1.22
N ARG A 453 16.85 13.81 -0.14
CA ARG A 453 17.64 13.31 0.99
C ARG A 453 17.07 11.98 1.47
N GLY A 454 17.90 11.22 2.20
CA GLY A 454 17.51 9.94 2.81
C GLY A 454 17.89 8.72 1.94
N PRO A 455 17.55 7.52 2.42
CA PRO A 455 17.94 6.26 1.77
C PRO A 455 17.25 6.04 0.41
N LEU A 456 16.14 6.73 0.15
CA LEU A 456 15.32 6.54 -1.06
C LEU A 456 15.62 7.54 -2.18
N THR A 457 16.76 8.21 -2.17
CA THR A 457 17.10 9.28 -3.14
C THR A 457 17.15 8.83 -4.61
N THR A 458 17.29 7.53 -4.85
CA THR A 458 17.31 6.88 -6.17
C THR A 458 15.96 6.27 -6.57
N VAL A 459 14.97 6.32 -5.67
CA VAL A 459 13.62 5.77 -5.87
C VAL A 459 12.69 6.88 -6.34
N PRO A 460 12.05 6.76 -7.52
CA PRO A 460 11.00 7.69 -7.92
C PRO A 460 9.86 7.68 -6.90
N ILE A 461 9.41 8.88 -6.49
CA ILE A 461 8.18 9.08 -5.72
C ILE A 461 6.99 9.02 -6.68
N TRP A 462 7.15 9.67 -7.83
CA TRP A 462 6.18 9.64 -8.91
C TRP A 462 6.83 9.91 -10.26
N THR A 463 6.17 9.45 -11.33
CA THR A 463 6.52 9.77 -12.72
C THR A 463 5.27 10.15 -13.50
N ALA A 464 5.41 10.90 -14.59
CA ALA A 464 4.32 11.17 -15.51
C ALA A 464 4.84 11.19 -16.95
N PHE A 465 4.16 10.48 -17.87
CA PHE A 465 4.46 10.55 -19.29
C PHE A 465 3.72 11.73 -19.91
N VAL A 466 4.47 12.60 -20.58
CA VAL A 466 4.03 13.94 -21.00
C VAL A 466 4.37 14.23 -22.46
N THR A 467 4.78 13.21 -23.22
CA THR A 467 5.09 13.28 -24.65
C THR A 467 3.99 13.99 -25.45
N GLN A 468 2.72 13.64 -25.17
CA GLN A 468 1.53 14.19 -25.83
C GLN A 468 1.31 15.69 -25.58
N TYR A 469 2.00 16.29 -24.60
CA TYR A 469 1.87 17.70 -24.27
C TYR A 469 3.02 18.56 -24.81
N ILE A 470 4.03 17.95 -25.46
CA ILE A 470 5.10 18.70 -26.09
C ILE A 470 4.53 19.60 -27.20
N GLY A 471 4.97 20.85 -27.26
CA GLY A 471 4.43 21.86 -28.17
C GLY A 471 3.13 22.54 -27.71
N HIS A 472 2.41 21.99 -26.73
CA HIS A 472 1.16 22.58 -26.23
C HIS A 472 1.42 23.73 -25.24
N ARG A 473 1.57 24.96 -25.76
CA ARG A 473 1.84 26.16 -24.93
C ARG A 473 0.82 26.44 -23.82
N GLY A 474 -0.43 26.02 -23.99
CA GLY A 474 -1.50 26.21 -23.01
C GLY A 474 -1.66 25.07 -21.99
N TRP A 475 -0.83 24.03 -22.06
CA TRP A 475 -0.95 22.85 -21.19
C TRP A 475 -0.53 23.14 -19.75
N MET A 476 0.50 23.96 -19.56
CA MET A 476 0.96 24.39 -18.25
C MET A 476 1.01 25.91 -18.17
N LYS A 477 0.81 26.45 -16.98
CA LYS A 477 0.92 27.89 -16.72
C LYS A 477 1.61 28.13 -15.41
N ARG A 478 2.43 29.17 -15.37
CA ARG A 478 3.02 29.68 -14.13
C ARG A 478 1.98 30.54 -13.40
N ILE A 479 1.66 30.19 -12.16
CA ILE A 479 0.63 30.87 -11.36
C ILE A 479 1.21 31.85 -10.33
N ASP A 480 2.46 31.64 -9.93
CA ASP A 480 3.24 32.58 -9.11
C ASP A 480 4.72 32.57 -9.55
N ALA A 481 5.66 33.10 -8.75
CA ALA A 481 7.08 33.13 -9.14
C ALA A 481 7.73 31.73 -9.28
N GLN A 482 7.26 30.75 -8.53
CA GLN A 482 7.85 29.44 -8.29
C GLN A 482 6.92 28.28 -8.67
N THR A 483 5.62 28.51 -8.77
CA THR A 483 4.60 27.47 -8.92
C THR A 483 4.04 27.43 -10.33
N ILE A 484 3.95 26.20 -10.84
CA ILE A 484 3.42 25.86 -12.14
C ILE A 484 2.21 24.98 -11.94
N GLN A 485 1.13 25.27 -12.66
CA GLN A 485 -0.10 24.50 -12.68
C GLN A 485 -0.26 23.83 -14.04
N PHE A 486 -0.61 22.54 -14.02
CA PHE A 486 -0.90 21.77 -15.23
C PHE A 486 -2.40 21.74 -15.49
N ARG A 487 -2.80 21.83 -16.76
CA ARG A 487 -4.20 21.68 -17.17
C ARG A 487 -4.68 20.26 -16.95
N GLU A 488 -3.84 19.30 -17.32
CA GLU A 488 -4.07 17.87 -17.20
C GLU A 488 -2.74 17.18 -16.93
N LEU A 489 -2.69 16.26 -15.97
CA LEU A 489 -1.50 15.48 -15.67
C LEU A 489 -1.94 14.13 -15.13
N HIS A 490 -1.29 13.07 -15.58
CA HIS A 490 -1.53 11.73 -15.09
C HIS A 490 -0.27 11.21 -14.38
N PRO A 491 -0.08 11.54 -13.09
CA PRO A 491 1.07 11.06 -12.33
C PRO A 491 0.84 9.64 -11.82
N TYR A 492 1.85 8.80 -12.02
CA TYR A 492 1.97 7.48 -11.42
C TYR A 492 2.75 7.58 -10.12
N MET A 493 2.11 7.22 -9.01
CA MET A 493 2.64 7.36 -7.67
C MET A 493 3.25 6.03 -7.24
N PHE A 494 4.53 6.02 -6.90
CA PHE A 494 5.26 4.83 -6.44
C PHE A 494 5.33 4.75 -4.92
N THR A 495 5.13 5.86 -4.21
CA THR A 495 5.16 5.92 -2.75
C THR A 495 3.77 6.07 -2.17
N ASP A 496 3.40 5.16 -1.27
CA ASP A 496 2.12 5.22 -0.57
C ASP A 496 2.02 6.44 0.34
N GLY A 497 0.81 7.01 0.41
CA GLY A 497 0.52 8.21 1.19
C GLY A 497 1.00 9.53 0.56
N TYR A 498 1.94 9.51 -0.40
CA TYR A 498 2.31 10.71 -1.13
C TYR A 498 1.16 11.16 -2.06
N LYS A 499 0.89 12.46 -2.09
CA LYS A 499 -0.11 13.07 -2.98
C LYS A 499 0.49 14.30 -3.62
N LEU A 500 0.57 14.27 -4.95
CA LEU A 500 1.06 15.43 -5.69
C LEU A 500 0.12 16.64 -5.44
N PRO A 501 0.65 17.83 -5.10
CA PRO A 501 -0.16 18.98 -4.77
C PRO A 501 -1.17 19.34 -5.86
N LYS A 502 -2.35 19.76 -5.43
CA LYS A 502 -3.43 20.23 -6.29
C LYS A 502 -3.89 21.62 -5.84
N SER A 503 -4.27 22.45 -6.80
CA SER A 503 -4.98 23.70 -6.53
C SER A 503 -6.34 23.44 -5.89
N SER A 504 -6.96 24.51 -5.36
CA SER A 504 -8.38 24.51 -4.97
C SER A 504 -9.32 24.09 -6.10
N SER A 505 -8.92 24.28 -7.36
CA SER A 505 -9.63 23.81 -8.55
C SER A 505 -9.31 22.36 -8.97
N GLY A 506 -8.57 21.61 -8.15
CA GLY A 506 -8.25 20.20 -8.37
C GLY A 506 -7.15 19.92 -9.41
N LYS A 507 -6.50 20.96 -9.95
CA LYS A 507 -5.43 20.83 -10.96
C LYS A 507 -4.08 20.64 -10.29
N TYR A 508 -3.27 19.73 -10.84
CA TYR A 508 -1.93 19.47 -10.31
C TYR A 508 -1.01 20.69 -10.37
N GLN A 509 -0.20 20.84 -9.34
CA GLN A 509 0.75 21.92 -9.18
C GLN A 509 2.14 21.40 -8.82
N LEU A 510 3.16 22.13 -9.24
CA LEU A 510 4.56 21.91 -8.90
C LEU A 510 5.17 23.24 -8.46
N THR A 511 5.67 23.29 -7.24
CA THR A 511 6.30 24.49 -6.67
C THR A 511 7.81 24.27 -6.62
N PHE A 512 8.56 25.08 -7.36
CA PHE A 512 10.02 25.07 -7.35
C PHE A 512 10.58 25.85 -6.18
N THR A 513 11.76 25.47 -5.69
CA THR A 513 12.43 26.25 -4.63
C THR A 513 12.96 27.59 -5.12
N THR A 514 13.17 27.73 -6.44
CA THR A 514 13.61 29.00 -7.04
C THR A 514 12.73 29.41 -8.22
N ALA A 515 12.52 30.72 -8.38
CA ALA A 515 11.80 31.27 -9.52
C ALA A 515 12.53 31.07 -10.86
N ARG A 516 13.86 30.88 -10.79
CA ARG A 516 14.71 30.56 -11.94
C ARG A 516 14.41 29.16 -12.47
N ASP A 517 14.28 28.18 -11.58
CA ASP A 517 14.00 26.79 -11.99
C ASP A 517 12.60 26.69 -12.58
N ALA A 518 11.59 27.34 -11.99
CA ALA A 518 10.24 27.39 -12.54
C ALA A 518 10.22 28.00 -13.96
N ARG A 519 10.99 29.08 -14.19
CA ARG A 519 11.11 29.69 -15.53
C ARG A 519 11.81 28.73 -16.50
N SER A 520 12.97 28.22 -16.10
CA SER A 520 13.82 27.35 -16.93
C SER A 520 13.08 26.06 -17.32
N PHE A 521 12.30 25.49 -16.41
CA PHE A 521 11.46 24.33 -16.67
C PHE A 521 10.49 24.56 -17.84
N ILE A 522 9.74 25.68 -17.83
CA ILE A 522 8.78 26.00 -18.90
C ILE A 522 9.52 26.22 -20.23
N GLU A 523 10.61 26.99 -20.20
CA GLU A 523 11.42 27.30 -21.38
C GLU A 523 11.99 26.03 -22.00
N ILE A 524 12.63 25.18 -21.20
CA ILE A 524 13.24 23.93 -21.65
C ILE A 524 12.18 22.97 -22.18
N PHE A 525 11.09 22.76 -21.46
CA PHE A 525 10.03 21.85 -21.92
C PHE A 525 9.44 22.27 -23.26
N HIS A 526 9.29 23.58 -23.52
CA HIS A 526 8.85 24.08 -24.83
C HIS A 526 9.91 24.00 -25.93
N GLN A 527 11.18 23.87 -25.57
CA GLN A 527 12.29 23.66 -26.50
C GLN A 527 12.52 22.18 -26.82
N ILE A 528 11.99 21.25 -26.00
CA ILE A 528 12.07 19.82 -26.28
C ILE A 528 11.41 19.56 -27.64
N ARG A 529 12.18 18.91 -28.52
CA ARG A 529 11.70 18.45 -29.82
C ARG A 529 11.52 16.94 -29.76
N VAL A 530 10.27 16.51 -29.83
CA VAL A 530 9.92 15.16 -30.26
C VAL A 530 9.89 15.12 -31.79
N ARG A 531 10.33 14.00 -32.37
CA ARG A 531 10.40 13.84 -33.82
C ARG A 531 9.05 13.47 -34.39
#